data_AF-A0A2E9EDU5-F1
#
_entry.id   AF-A0A2E9EDU5-F1
#
_cell.length_a   1.000
_cell.length_b   1.000
_cell.length_c   1.000
_cell.angle_alpha   90.00
_cell.angle_beta   90.00
_cell.angle_gamma   90.00
#
_symmetry.space_group_name_H-M   'P 1'
#
loop_
_entity.id
_entity.type
_entity.pdbx_description
1 polymer ?
#
loop_
_entity_poly.entity_id
_entity_poly.type
_entity_poly.pdbx_seq_one_letter_code
_entity_poly.pdbx_strand_id
1 'polypeptide(L)'
;MVRVKIHKIKITIRDREFEFGVPENEYIVFKKAEKRIIELIEDMEFPEHRLDNAILNAALGVAEENENLKVQTEELEDRVSELTKKIEIFLNQ
;
A
#
# COMPACT_ATOMS: atom_id res chain seq x y z
N MET A 1 22.11 0.53 19.49
CA MET A 1 21.56 1.25 18.30
C MET A 1 21.64 0.29 17.12
N VAL A 2 20.52 -0.29 16.69
CA VAL A 2 20.50 -1.23 15.56
C VAL A 2 20.63 -0.39 14.27
N ARG A 3 21.69 -0.61 13.50
CA ARG A 3 21.82 0.03 12.18
C ARG A 3 20.92 -0.70 11.20
N VAL A 4 19.87 -0.01 10.73
CA VAL A 4 19.02 -0.53 9.65
C VAL A 4 19.79 -0.41 8.34
N LYS A 5 19.96 -1.51 7.63
CA LYS A 5 20.63 -1.54 6.34
C LYS A 5 19.70 -0.95 5.28
N ILE A 6 20.22 -0.04 4.46
CA ILE A 6 19.49 0.62 3.38
C ILE A 6 19.89 0.00 2.04
N HIS A 7 18.91 -0.38 1.24
CA HIS A 7 19.08 -0.82 -0.14
C HIS A 7 18.79 0.34 -1.08
N LYS A 8 19.66 0.55 -2.08
CA LYS A 8 19.36 1.45 -3.19
C LYS A 8 18.56 0.69 -4.23
N ILE A 9 17.43 1.24 -4.62
CA ILE A 9 16.54 0.65 -5.63
C ILE A 9 16.31 1.69 -6.72
N LYS A 10 16.36 1.23 -7.97
CA LYS A 10 15.95 1.98 -9.15
C LYS A 10 14.57 1.51 -9.57
N ILE A 11 13.68 2.46 -9.84
CA ILE A 11 12.39 2.22 -10.47
C ILE A 11 12.38 2.95 -11.80
N THR A 12 11.98 2.27 -12.86
CA THR A 12 11.78 2.88 -14.17
C THR A 12 10.28 2.90 -14.48
N ILE A 13 9.74 4.09 -14.72
CA ILE A 13 8.36 4.28 -15.17
C ILE A 13 8.44 4.94 -16.54
N ARG A 14 8.10 4.17 -17.60
CA ARG A 14 8.28 4.55 -19.00
C ARG A 14 9.71 5.05 -19.29
N ASP A 15 9.89 6.32 -19.60
CA ASP A 15 11.16 6.95 -19.94
C ASP A 15 11.89 7.57 -18.74
N ARG A 16 11.29 7.53 -17.53
CA ARG A 16 11.84 8.15 -16.32
C ARG A 16 12.37 7.12 -15.34
N GLU A 17 13.56 7.38 -14.81
CA GLU A 17 14.19 6.58 -13.75
C GLU A 17 14.19 7.36 -12.42
N PHE A 18 13.85 6.65 -11.34
CA PHE A 18 13.79 7.15 -9.97
C PHE A 18 14.67 6.29 -9.07
N GLU A 19 15.46 6.93 -8.20
CA GLU A 19 16.31 6.24 -7.23
C GLU A 19 15.80 6.45 -5.81
N PHE A 20 15.66 5.36 -5.06
CA PHE A 20 15.19 5.37 -3.68
C PHE A 20 16.14 4.62 -2.75
N GLY A 21 16.29 5.11 -1.53
CA GLY A 21 16.89 4.37 -0.41
C GLY A 21 15.79 3.74 0.43
N VAL A 22 15.75 2.41 0.50
CA VAL A 22 14.70 1.66 1.19
C VAL A 22 15.30 0.84 2.33
N PRO A 23 14.76 0.93 3.56
CA PRO A 23 15.13 0.04 4.66
C PRO A 23 14.97 -1.44 4.30
N GLU A 24 15.91 -2.30 4.72
CA GLU A 24 15.86 -3.75 4.43
C GLU A 24 14.57 -4.42 4.90
N ASN A 25 14.02 -4.01 6.04
CA ASN A 25 12.75 -4.49 6.57
C ASN A 25 11.53 -4.09 5.72
N GLU A 26 11.66 -3.07 4.87
CA GLU A 26 10.58 -2.54 4.04
C GLU A 26 10.73 -2.93 2.56
N TYR A 27 11.82 -3.61 2.20
CA TYR A 27 12.13 -3.95 0.80
C TYR A 27 10.99 -4.69 0.10
N ILE A 28 10.39 -5.69 0.76
CA ILE A 28 9.28 -6.48 0.19
C ILE A 28 8.02 -5.62 0.01
N VAL A 29 7.71 -4.77 1.00
CA VAL A 29 6.56 -3.86 0.95
C VAL A 29 6.73 -2.86 -0.19
N PHE A 30 7.93 -2.29 -0.31
CA PHE A 30 8.28 -1.37 -1.38
C PHE A 30 8.12 -2.00 -2.77
N LYS A 31 8.63 -3.22 -2.98
CA LYS A 31 8.51 -3.94 -4.26
C LYS A 31 7.04 -4.21 -4.65
N LYS A 32 6.17 -4.46 -3.67
CA LYS A 32 4.72 -4.60 -3.92
C LYS A 32 4.09 -3.26 -4.33
N ALA A 33 4.43 -2.18 -3.63
CA ALA A 33 3.93 -0.84 -3.94
C ALA A 33 4.40 -0.36 -5.33
N GLU A 34 5.67 -0.60 -5.68
CA GLU A 34 6.23 -0.34 -7.01
C GLU A 34 5.39 -1.01 -8.11
N LYS A 35 5.13 -2.32 -7.97
CA LYS A 35 4.33 -3.07 -8.94
C LYS A 35 2.92 -2.46 -9.09
N ARG A 36 2.26 -2.14 -7.97
CA ARG A 36 0.90 -1.58 -7.98
C ARG A 36 0.84 -0.20 -8.66
N ILE A 37 1.80 0.68 -8.37
CA ILE A 37 1.88 2.00 -8.99
C ILE A 37 2.10 1.87 -10.50
N ILE A 38 3.00 0.99 -10.94
CA ILE A 38 3.25 0.76 -12.36
C ILE A 38 1.99 0.25 -13.05
N GLU A 39 1.30 -0.75 -12.48
CA GLU A 39 0.04 -1.27 -13.02
C GLU A 39 -1.01 -0.17 -13.19
N LEU A 40 -1.22 0.65 -12.15
CA LEU A 40 -2.17 1.76 -12.21
C LEU A 40 -1.82 2.80 -13.28
N ILE A 41 -0.54 3.10 -13.47
CA ILE A 41 -0.10 4.04 -14.51
C ILE A 41 -0.29 3.43 -15.90
N GLU A 42 0.02 2.14 -16.10
CA GLU A 42 -0.16 1.48 -17.39
C GLU A 42 -1.65 1.33 -17.78
N ASP A 43 -2.54 1.18 -16.79
CA ASP A 43 -3.99 1.15 -17.01
C ASP A 43 -4.59 2.53 -17.36
N MET A 44 -3.85 3.63 -17.15
CA MET A 44 -4.31 4.98 -17.47
C MET A 44 -3.97 5.37 -18.91
N GLU A 45 -4.98 5.83 -19.66
CA GLU A 45 -4.76 6.55 -20.91
C GLU A 45 -4.42 8.01 -20.64
N PHE A 46 -3.17 8.41 -20.90
CA PHE A 46 -2.74 9.80 -20.84
C PHE A 46 -1.62 10.07 -21.86
N PRO A 47 -1.54 11.31 -22.38
CA PRO A 47 -0.44 11.69 -23.27
C PRO A 47 0.87 11.75 -22.48
N GLU A 48 1.99 11.31 -23.08
CA GLU A 48 3.29 11.13 -22.39
C GLU A 48 3.76 12.36 -21.59
N HIS A 49 3.50 13.57 -22.09
CA HIS A 49 3.86 14.82 -21.41
C HIS A 49 3.12 15.05 -20.07
N ARG A 50 2.16 14.19 -19.71
CA ARG A 50 1.40 14.22 -18.45
C ARG A 50 1.72 13.04 -17.53
N LEU A 51 2.87 12.39 -17.70
CA LEU A 51 3.31 11.31 -16.81
C LEU A 51 3.29 11.71 -15.33
N ASP A 52 3.65 12.95 -15.00
CA ASP A 52 3.58 13.47 -13.63
C ASP A 52 2.16 13.42 -13.04
N ASN A 53 1.15 13.75 -13.86
CA ASN A 53 -0.26 13.68 -13.43
C ASN A 53 -0.72 12.22 -13.26
N ALA A 54 -0.24 11.31 -14.11
CA ALA A 54 -0.55 9.89 -13.99
C ALA A 54 0.07 9.29 -12.73
N ILE A 55 1.32 9.62 -12.43
CA ILE A 55 1.99 9.23 -11.17
C ILE A 55 1.22 9.76 -9.96
N LEU A 56 0.81 11.04 -9.99
CA LEU A 56 0.00 11.64 -8.92
C LEU A 56 -1.33 10.91 -8.74
N ASN A 57 -2.07 10.66 -9.82
CA ASN A 57 -3.35 9.97 -9.77
C ASN A 57 -3.20 8.52 -9.27
N ALA A 58 -2.15 7.81 -9.69
CA ALA A 58 -1.87 6.46 -9.21
C ALA A 58 -1.55 6.46 -7.71
N ALA A 59 -0.77 7.43 -7.23
CA ALA A 59 -0.47 7.59 -5.81
C ALA A 59 -1.74 7.90 -4.99
N LEU A 60 -2.63 8.76 -5.51
CA LEU A 60 -3.93 9.04 -4.89
C LEU A 60 -4.81 7.79 -4.80
N GLY A 61 -4.89 7.02 -5.88
CA GLY A 61 -5.66 5.76 -5.90
C GLY A 61 -5.17 4.76 -4.86
N VAL A 62 -3.84 4.57 -4.75
CA VAL A 62 -3.25 3.69 -3.71
C VAL A 62 -3.53 4.22 -2.30
N ALA A 63 -3.49 5.54 -2.09
CA ALA A 63 -3.78 6.13 -0.78
C ALA A 63 -5.24 5.91 -0.37
N GLU A 64 -6.18 6.07 -1.30
CA GLU A 64 -7.60 5.80 -1.07
C GLU A 64 -7.88 4.32 -0.81
N GLU A 65 -7.27 3.41 -1.58
CA GLU A 65 -7.35 1.96 -1.35
C GLU A 65 -6.89 1.59 0.06
N ASN A 66 -5.75 2.15 0.50
CA ASN A 66 -5.22 1.90 1.84
C ASN A 66 -6.14 2.42 2.96
N GLU A 67 -6.76 3.58 2.77
CA GLU A 67 -7.68 4.12 3.78
C GLU A 67 -8.95 3.28 3.88
N ASN A 68 -9.50 2.85 2.74
CA ASN A 68 -10.64 1.94 2.70
C ASN A 68 -10.35 0.61 3.40
N LEU A 69 -9.14 0.05 3.21
CA LEU A 69 -8.72 -1.18 3.88
C LEU A 69 -8.61 -1.02 5.41
N LYS A 70 -8.17 0.14 5.91
CA LYS A 70 -8.14 0.40 7.36
C LYS A 70 -9.55 0.39 7.94
N VAL A 71 -10.48 1.11 7.31
CA VAL A 71 -11.88 1.17 7.75
C VAL A 71 -12.49 -0.24 7.79
N GLN A 72 -12.29 -1.05 6.74
CA GLN A 72 -12.77 -2.43 6.72
C GLN A 72 -12.16 -3.31 7.81
N THR A 73 -10.89 -3.07 8.16
CA THR A 73 -10.21 -3.82 9.22
C THR A 73 -10.78 -3.46 10.60
N GLU A 74 -10.98 -2.16 10.88
CA GLU A 74 -11.61 -1.67 12.11
C GLU A 74 -13.03 -2.24 12.28
N GLU A 75 -13.84 -2.20 11.22
CA GLU A 75 -15.19 -2.80 11.23
C GLU A 75 -15.16 -4.32 11.51
N LEU A 76 -14.16 -5.03 10.98
CA LEU A 76 -14.01 -6.45 11.22
C LEU A 76 -13.58 -6.76 12.66
N GLU A 77 -12.67 -5.97 13.23
CA GLU A 77 -12.24 -6.09 14.63
C GLU A 77 -13.42 -5.89 15.59
N ASP A 78 -14.27 -4.90 15.35
CA ASP A 78 -15.49 -4.67 16.13
C ASP A 78 -16.43 -5.87 16.09
N ARG A 79 -16.65 -6.46 14.90
CA ARG A 79 -17.48 -7.65 14.73
C ARG A 79 -16.90 -8.88 15.44
N VAL A 80 -15.58 -9.08 15.36
CA VAL A 80 -14.90 -10.17 16.07
C VAL A 80 -15.03 -9.99 17.58
N SER A 81 -14.88 -8.77 18.09
CA SER A 81 -15.08 -8.43 19.50
C SER A 81 -16.51 -8.71 19.96
N GLU A 82 -17.51 -8.31 19.19
CA GLU A 82 -18.92 -8.57 19.50
C GLU A 82 -19.24 -10.08 19.53
N LEU A 83 -18.75 -10.84 18.54
CA LEU A 83 -18.93 -12.29 18.49
C LEU A 83 -18.26 -12.98 19.67
N THR A 84 -17.05 -12.54 20.05
CA THR A 84 -16.31 -13.09 21.19
C THR A 84 -17.10 -12.90 22.48
N LYS A 85 -17.64 -11.69 22.73
CA LYS A 85 -18.50 -11.41 23.88
C LYS A 85 -19.74 -12.30 23.92
N LYS A 86 -20.39 -12.55 22.76
CA LYS A 86 -21.56 -13.44 22.69
C LYS A 86 -21.22 -14.88 23.04
N ILE A 87 -20.06 -15.38 22.59
CA ILE A 87 -19.57 -16.73 22.93
C ILE A 87 -19.27 -16.83 24.43
N GLU A 88 -18.61 -15.83 25.02
CA GLU A 88 -18.33 -15.80 26.46
C GLU A 88 -19.61 -15.82 27.30
N ILE A 89 -20.64 -15.07 26.90
CA ILE A 89 -21.95 -15.11 27.58
C ILE A 89 -22.56 -16.51 27.48
N PHE A 90 -22.49 -17.14 26.31
CA PHE A 90 -23.05 -18.48 26.10
C PHE A 90 -22.33 -19.56 26.93
N LEU A 91 -21.00 -19.50 27.04
CA LEU A 91 -20.20 -20.50 27.76
C LEU A 91 -20.28 -20.38 29.29
N ASN A 92 -20.67 -19.21 29.81
CA ASN A 92 -20.78 -18.95 31.25
C ASN A 92 -22.22 -19.08 31.78
N GLN A 93 -23.15 -19.63 30.98
CA GLN A 93 -24.49 -20.06 31.39
C GLN A 93 -24.49 -21.52 31.83
#